data_AF-A0A843AYY4-F1
#
_entry.id   AF-A0A843AYY4-F1
#
_cell.length_a   1.000
_cell.length_b   1.000
_cell.length_c   1.000
_cell.angle_alpha   90.00
_cell.angle_beta   90.00
_cell.angle_gamma   90.00
#
_symmetry.space_group_name_H-M   'P 1'
#
loop_
_entity.id
_entity.type
_entity.pdbx_description
1 polymer ?
#
loop_
_entity_poly.entity_id
_entity_poly.type
_entity_poly.pdbx_seq_one_letter_code
_entity_poly.pdbx_strand_id
1 'polypeptide(L)'
;MAFSFLICIPFIVYLKRERALALSYLMFFALLPDFLHLGPLRFASHSFVGLAFMLLIALVPLIVISRPRAALVLLAVTASYTHLMADGFIGSVAPFWPWSTRWFQINEFNSAYDIQMELVLLALSAVILVIAMRPWEALKNVSTYSKRERRGLFLTSLPMAAMSGLQGVYFIIVSEGPGLGTARTALLAAFGIIFLASSILLLASIRGSRYG
;
A
#
# COMPACT_ATOMS: atom_id res chain seq x y z
N MET A 1 6.56 -3.23 -1.64
CA MET A 1 5.69 -4.24 -0.98
C MET A 1 6.44 -5.42 -0.35
N ALA A 2 7.24 -6.17 -1.13
CA ALA A 2 7.98 -7.36 -0.67
C ALA A 2 8.78 -7.13 0.63
N PHE A 3 9.57 -6.05 0.64
CA PHE A 3 10.38 -5.65 1.78
C PHE A 3 9.52 -5.33 3.02
N SER A 4 8.42 -4.59 2.83
CA SER A 4 7.46 -4.28 3.90
C SER A 4 6.88 -5.52 4.56
N PHE A 5 6.60 -6.55 3.76
CA PHE A 5 6.14 -7.84 4.28
C PHE A 5 7.15 -8.46 5.23
N LEU A 6 8.39 -8.62 4.78
CA LEU A 6 9.46 -9.26 5.56
C LEU A 6 9.65 -8.58 6.92
N ILE A 7 9.68 -7.24 6.93
CA ILE A 7 9.82 -6.47 8.17
C ILE A 7 8.59 -6.60 9.07
N CYS A 8 7.39 -6.73 8.51
CA CYS A 8 6.15 -6.79 9.27
C CYS A 8 5.74 -8.20 9.72
N ILE A 9 6.46 -9.28 9.33
CA ILE A 9 6.18 -10.66 9.75
C ILE A 9 5.97 -10.78 11.28
N PRO A 10 6.81 -10.20 12.16
CA PRO A 10 6.64 -10.32 13.61
C PRO A 10 5.28 -9.80 14.09
N PHE A 11 4.78 -8.71 13.52
CA PHE A 11 3.46 -8.18 13.86
C PHE A 11 2.34 -9.12 13.46
N ILE A 12 2.43 -9.75 12.28
CA ILE A 12 1.40 -10.67 11.82
C ILE A 12 1.40 -11.96 12.67
N VAL A 13 2.57 -12.44 13.05
CA VAL A 13 2.73 -13.58 13.96
C VAL A 13 2.17 -13.25 15.35
N TYR A 14 2.39 -12.03 15.85
CA TYR A 14 1.86 -11.54 17.11
C TYR A 14 0.33 -11.39 17.09
N LEU A 15 -0.23 -10.87 15.99
CA LEU A 15 -1.67 -10.60 15.82
C LEU A 15 -2.47 -11.85 15.38
N LYS A 16 -2.29 -13.00 16.04
CA LYS A 16 -2.86 -14.31 15.63
C LYS A 16 -4.36 -14.28 15.31
N ARG A 17 -5.18 -13.64 16.16
CA ARG A 17 -6.64 -13.52 15.93
C ARG A 17 -6.93 -12.59 14.75
N GLU A 18 -6.23 -11.46 14.70
CA GLU A 18 -6.45 -10.37 13.75
C GLU A 18 -5.60 -10.52 12.48
N ARG A 19 -5.11 -11.73 12.15
CA ARG A 19 -4.19 -11.96 11.03
C ARG A 19 -4.71 -11.42 9.69
N ALA A 20 -5.97 -11.67 9.35
CA ALA A 20 -6.55 -11.12 8.11
C ALA A 20 -6.59 -9.59 8.12
N LEU A 21 -6.91 -8.98 9.27
CA LEU A 21 -6.90 -7.52 9.43
C LEU A 21 -5.48 -6.96 9.34
N ALA A 22 -4.50 -7.61 9.97
CA ALA A 22 -3.09 -7.25 9.91
C ALA A 22 -2.54 -7.32 8.49
N LEU A 23 -2.85 -8.38 7.74
CA LEU A 23 -2.48 -8.52 6.33
C LEU A 23 -3.12 -7.43 5.47
N SER A 24 -4.40 -7.16 5.70
CA SER A 24 -5.11 -6.11 4.95
C SER A 24 -4.54 -4.73 5.24
N TYR A 25 -4.21 -4.42 6.50
CA TYR A 25 -3.52 -3.19 6.88
C TYR A 25 -2.14 -3.10 6.20
N LEU A 26 -1.34 -4.16 6.31
CA LEU A 26 0.00 -4.20 5.74
C LEU A 26 -0.05 -3.89 4.25
N MET A 27 -0.90 -4.61 3.50
CA MET A 27 -1.02 -4.43 2.06
C MET A 27 -1.50 -3.02 1.70
N PHE A 28 -2.58 -2.55 2.34
CA PHE A 28 -3.14 -1.23 2.07
C PHE A 28 -2.11 -0.11 2.32
N PHE A 29 -1.39 -0.17 3.44
CA PHE A 29 -0.42 0.85 3.82
C PHE A 29 0.93 0.71 3.09
N ALA A 30 1.35 -0.50 2.72
CA ALA A 30 2.51 -0.69 1.85
C ALA A 30 2.24 -0.10 0.46
N LEU A 31 1.03 -0.27 -0.07
CA LEU A 31 0.62 0.30 -1.37
C LEU A 31 0.32 1.79 -1.33
N LEU A 32 0.39 2.44 -0.16
CA LEU A 32 -0.06 3.81 0.00
C LEU A 32 0.65 4.79 -0.96
N PRO A 33 1.98 4.76 -1.13
CA PRO A 33 2.67 5.61 -2.12
C PRO A 33 2.21 5.35 -3.55
N ASP A 34 1.85 4.11 -3.85
CA ASP A 34 1.48 3.66 -5.19
C ASP A 34 0.09 4.12 -5.63
N PHE A 35 -0.76 4.60 -4.72
CA PHE A 35 -2.02 5.26 -5.09
C PHE A 35 -1.80 6.49 -5.99
N LEU A 36 -0.62 7.08 -5.92
CA LEU A 36 -0.21 8.23 -6.75
C LEU A 36 1.14 7.91 -7.40
N HIS A 37 1.23 6.80 -8.15
CA HIS A 37 2.48 6.30 -8.73
C HIS A 37 2.86 6.92 -10.10
N LEU A 38 2.02 7.80 -10.66
CA LEU A 38 2.19 8.27 -12.03
C LEU A 38 2.25 9.80 -12.17
N GLY A 39 3.06 10.26 -13.12
CA GLY A 39 3.25 11.67 -13.42
C GLY A 39 3.92 12.45 -12.28
N PRO A 40 3.79 13.79 -12.26
CA PRO A 40 4.43 14.65 -11.25
C PRO A 40 3.99 14.36 -9.81
N LEU A 41 2.81 13.76 -9.60
CA LEU A 41 2.31 13.39 -8.27
C LEU A 41 3.13 12.27 -7.62
N ARG A 42 3.87 11.48 -8.41
CA ARG A 42 4.79 10.47 -7.91
C ARG A 42 5.84 11.07 -6.98
N PHE A 43 6.36 12.26 -7.31
CA PHE A 43 7.35 12.94 -6.46
C PHE A 43 6.78 13.28 -5.09
N ALA A 44 5.50 13.64 -5.01
CA ALA A 44 4.85 13.90 -3.74
C ALA A 44 4.64 12.60 -2.96
N SER A 45 4.02 11.58 -3.54
CA SER A 45 3.69 10.33 -2.85
C SER A 45 4.91 9.50 -2.44
N HIS A 46 6.01 9.64 -3.18
CA HIS A 46 7.30 9.00 -2.91
C HIS A 46 8.29 9.99 -2.26
N SER A 47 7.76 10.83 -1.35
CA SER A 47 8.54 11.72 -0.47
C SER A 47 8.15 11.50 0.99
N PHE A 48 9.02 11.87 1.93
CA PHE A 48 8.68 11.73 3.36
C PHE A 48 7.46 12.57 3.76
N VAL A 49 7.31 13.77 3.18
CA VAL A 49 6.18 14.66 3.48
C VAL A 49 4.89 14.12 2.91
N GLY A 50 4.89 13.75 1.62
CA GLY A 50 3.68 13.24 1.01
C GLY A 50 3.26 11.91 1.63
N LEU A 51 4.21 11.01 1.95
CA LEU A 51 3.89 9.80 2.69
C LEU A 51 3.28 10.11 4.06
N ALA A 52 3.85 11.05 4.83
CA ALA A 52 3.30 11.45 6.12
C ALA A 52 1.87 11.99 5.98
N PHE A 53 1.62 12.82 4.96
CA PHE A 53 0.28 13.36 4.70
C PHE A 53 -0.73 12.29 4.29
N MET A 54 -0.36 11.40 3.36
CA MET A 54 -1.20 10.27 2.94
C MET A 54 -1.49 9.35 4.12
N LEU A 55 -0.48 9.07 4.95
CA LEU A 55 -0.62 8.24 6.14
C LEU A 55 -1.59 8.89 7.15
N LEU A 56 -1.53 10.20 7.37
CA LEU A 56 -2.49 10.90 8.21
C LEU A 56 -3.92 10.80 7.65
N ILE A 57 -4.10 11.04 6.35
CA ILE A 57 -5.40 10.97 5.69
C ILE A 57 -6.00 9.56 5.77
N ALA A 58 -5.18 8.52 5.65
CA ALA A 58 -5.67 7.14 5.68
C ALA A 58 -5.85 6.62 7.11
N LEU A 59 -4.88 6.87 7.99
CA LEU A 59 -4.80 6.27 9.32
C LEU A 59 -5.70 6.97 10.33
N VAL A 60 -5.84 8.30 10.29
CA VAL A 60 -6.69 9.05 11.24
C VAL A 60 -8.16 8.59 11.14
N PRO A 61 -8.79 8.53 9.95
CA PRO A 61 -10.14 7.97 9.82
C PRO A 61 -10.25 6.54 10.32
N LEU A 62 -9.28 5.67 9.99
CA LEU A 62 -9.28 4.28 10.45
C LEU A 62 -9.20 4.19 11.97
N ILE A 63 -8.39 5.02 12.63
CA ILE A 63 -8.31 5.11 14.09
C ILE A 63 -9.67 5.51 14.68
N VAL A 64 -10.31 6.54 14.13
CA VAL A 64 -11.61 7.03 14.60
C VAL A 64 -12.70 5.96 14.43
N ILE A 65 -12.76 5.31 13.27
CA ILE A 65 -13.84 4.40 12.88
C ILE A 65 -13.65 2.99 13.46
N SER A 66 -12.46 2.43 13.30
CA SER A 66 -12.19 1.02 13.61
C SER A 66 -11.51 0.82 14.96
N ARG A 67 -10.95 1.88 15.56
CA ARG A 67 -10.19 1.85 16.83
C ARG A 67 -9.22 0.66 16.87
N PRO A 68 -8.33 0.54 15.88
CA PRO A 68 -7.44 -0.60 15.78
C PRO A 68 -6.48 -0.60 16.97
N ARG A 69 -6.01 -1.79 17.36
CA ARG A 69 -4.99 -1.94 18.39
C ARG A 69 -3.71 -1.21 17.97
N ALA A 70 -2.93 -0.74 18.94
CA ALA A 70 -1.66 -0.05 18.68
C ALA A 70 -0.72 -0.85 17.76
N ALA A 71 -0.70 -2.18 17.89
CA ALA A 71 0.10 -3.05 17.02
C ALA A 71 -0.29 -2.95 15.53
N LEU A 72 -1.57 -2.76 15.19
CA LEU A 72 -2.02 -2.56 13.80
C LEU A 72 -1.62 -1.17 13.28
N VAL A 73 -1.65 -0.16 14.15
CA VAL A 73 -1.19 1.20 13.82
C VAL A 73 0.32 1.21 13.55
N LEU A 74 1.10 0.56 14.40
CA LEU A 74 2.55 0.41 14.21
C LEU A 74 2.88 -0.38 12.95
N LEU A 75 2.13 -1.46 12.67
CA LEU A 75 2.27 -2.22 11.43
C LEU A 75 1.99 -1.35 10.21
N ALA A 76 0.92 -0.54 10.22
CA ALA A 76 0.60 0.37 9.12
C ALA A 76 1.74 1.37 8.83
N VAL A 77 2.23 2.04 9.88
CA VAL A 77 3.35 2.99 9.76
C VAL A 77 4.62 2.30 9.25
N THR A 78 4.93 1.13 9.81
CA THR A 78 6.10 0.35 9.42
C THR A 78 5.99 -0.09 7.96
N ALA A 79 4.82 -0.57 7.52
CA ALA A 79 4.59 -1.02 6.16
C ALA A 79 4.77 0.10 5.13
N SER A 80 4.17 1.27 5.38
CA SER A 80 4.31 2.46 4.52
C SER A 80 5.76 2.95 4.44
N TYR A 81 6.44 3.06 5.58
CA TYR A 81 7.81 3.56 5.62
C TYR A 81 8.79 2.60 4.94
N THR A 82 8.67 1.30 5.20
CA THR A 82 9.54 0.28 4.59
C THR A 82 9.31 0.15 3.09
N HIS A 83 8.10 0.40 2.58
CA HIS A 83 7.86 0.49 1.15
C HIS A 83 8.65 1.66 0.56
N LEU A 84 8.53 2.86 1.13
CA LEU A 84 9.29 4.03 0.68
C LEU A 84 10.82 3.82 0.78
N MET A 85 11.30 3.10 1.79
CA MET A 85 12.72 2.72 1.87
C MET A 85 13.16 1.79 0.75
N ALA A 86 12.33 0.81 0.39
CA ALA A 86 12.60 -0.09 -0.73
C ALA A 86 12.64 0.68 -2.05
N ASP A 87 11.68 1.58 -2.26
CA ASP A 87 11.67 2.49 -3.42
C ASP A 87 12.90 3.42 -3.42
N GLY A 88 13.36 3.81 -2.22
CA GLY A 88 14.63 4.49 -1.95
C GLY A 88 15.85 3.76 -2.48
N PHE A 89 15.89 2.44 -2.26
CA PHE A 89 17.00 1.59 -2.68
C PHE A 89 17.04 1.39 -4.19
N ILE A 90 15.88 1.25 -4.83
CA ILE A 90 15.78 1.12 -6.30
C ILE A 90 15.79 2.47 -7.03
N GLY A 91 16.02 3.58 -6.32
CA GLY A 91 16.23 4.86 -6.98
C GLY A 91 14.97 5.54 -7.54
N SER A 92 13.80 5.15 -7.06
CA SER A 92 12.52 5.50 -7.69
C SER A 92 11.69 6.55 -6.93
N VAL A 93 12.35 7.28 -6.01
CA VAL A 93 11.74 8.21 -5.02
C VAL A 93 12.37 9.61 -5.02
N ALA A 94 11.61 10.59 -4.54
CA ALA A 94 12.09 11.93 -4.22
C ALA A 94 11.91 12.22 -2.72
N PRO A 95 12.77 11.65 -1.85
CA PRO A 95 12.55 11.61 -0.40
C PRO A 95 12.45 13.00 0.24
N PHE A 96 13.18 13.96 -0.33
CA PHE A 96 13.28 15.34 0.16
C PHE A 96 12.43 16.35 -0.64
N TRP A 97 11.51 15.89 -1.49
CA TRP A 97 10.56 16.78 -2.15
C TRP A 97 9.59 17.40 -1.11
N PRO A 98 9.20 18.69 -1.23
CA PRO A 98 9.45 19.63 -2.33
C PRO A 98 10.78 20.39 -2.26
N TRP A 99 11.61 20.17 -1.23
CA TRP A 99 12.83 20.96 -1.01
C TRP A 99 13.99 20.59 -1.93
N SER A 100 14.08 19.33 -2.38
CA SER A 100 15.14 18.88 -3.28
C SER A 100 14.75 17.65 -4.10
N THR A 101 15.08 17.67 -5.39
CA THR A 101 15.02 16.51 -6.30
C THR A 101 16.40 15.90 -6.55
N ARG A 102 17.46 16.41 -5.91
CA ARG A 102 18.85 15.99 -6.17
C ARG A 102 19.07 14.50 -5.91
N TRP A 103 18.43 13.94 -4.88
CA TRP A 103 18.47 12.49 -4.61
C TRP A 103 17.97 11.67 -5.79
N PHE A 104 16.81 12.04 -6.34
CA PHE A 104 16.20 11.36 -7.48
C PHE A 104 17.12 11.44 -8.71
N GLN A 105 17.65 12.63 -9.03
CA GLN A 105 18.53 12.81 -10.18
C GLN A 105 19.83 12.00 -10.10
N ILE A 106 20.39 11.82 -8.91
CA ILE A 106 21.65 11.07 -8.70
C ILE A 106 21.41 9.56 -8.76
N ASN A 107 20.20 9.11 -8.38
CA ASN A 107 19.88 7.71 -8.21
C ASN A 107 18.74 7.26 -9.12
N GLU A 108 18.50 7.89 -10.27
CA GLU A 108 17.44 7.49 -11.19
C GLU A 108 17.79 6.14 -11.84
N PHE A 109 17.44 5.06 -11.16
CA PHE A 109 17.58 3.69 -11.65
C PHE A 109 16.20 3.22 -12.11
N ASN A 110 16.02 3.13 -13.42
CA ASN A 110 14.82 2.55 -14.03
C ASN A 110 15.26 1.65 -15.19
N SER A 111 16.13 0.69 -14.87
CA SER A 111 16.67 -0.28 -15.82
C SER A 111 15.79 -1.54 -15.87
N ALA A 112 15.88 -2.30 -16.95
CA ALA A 112 15.19 -3.59 -17.07
C ALA A 112 15.58 -4.58 -15.95
N TYR A 113 16.77 -4.42 -15.36
CA TYR A 113 17.24 -5.19 -14.20
C TYR A 113 16.41 -4.89 -12.93
N ASP A 114 16.00 -3.65 -12.72
CA ASP A 114 15.25 -3.24 -11.52
C ASP A 114 13.83 -3.84 -11.52
N ILE A 115 13.18 -3.85 -12.68
CA ILE A 115 11.88 -4.52 -12.88
C ILE A 115 12.01 -6.03 -12.64
N GLN A 116 13.08 -6.66 -13.12
CA GLN A 116 13.34 -8.08 -12.89
C GLN A 116 13.55 -8.38 -11.40
N MET A 117 14.30 -7.53 -10.69
CA MET A 117 14.53 -7.68 -9.25
C MET A 117 13.25 -7.46 -8.44
N GLU A 118 12.39 -6.50 -8.81
CA GLU A 118 11.06 -6.35 -8.20
C GLU A 118 10.21 -7.61 -8.37
N LEU A 119 10.19 -8.20 -9.57
CA LEU A 119 9.45 -9.44 -9.83
C LEU A 119 9.98 -10.62 -8.99
N VAL A 120 11.30 -10.76 -8.87
CA VAL A 120 11.92 -11.79 -8.02
C VAL A 120 11.57 -11.58 -6.54
N LEU A 121 11.66 -10.34 -6.04
CA LEU A 121 11.31 -10.01 -4.66
C LEU A 121 9.81 -10.20 -4.39
N LEU A 122 8.94 -9.88 -5.35
CA LEU A 122 7.51 -10.17 -5.30
C LEU A 122 7.23 -11.67 -5.24
N ALA A 123 7.89 -12.46 -6.10
CA ALA A 123 7.75 -13.92 -6.13
C ALA A 123 8.21 -14.55 -4.81
N LEU A 124 9.38 -14.16 -4.30
CA LEU A 124 9.89 -14.61 -3.00
C LEU A 124 8.94 -14.22 -1.86
N SER A 125 8.42 -13.00 -1.88
CA SER A 125 7.47 -12.54 -0.86
C SER A 125 6.15 -13.30 -0.94
N ALA A 126 5.65 -13.61 -2.14
CA ALA A 126 4.46 -14.43 -2.33
C ALA A 126 4.67 -15.85 -1.79
N VAL A 127 5.82 -16.47 -2.07
CA VAL A 127 6.18 -17.79 -1.53
C VAL A 127 6.26 -17.76 0.00
N ILE A 128 6.96 -16.77 0.56
CA ILE A 128 7.06 -16.59 2.02
C ILE A 128 5.68 -16.33 2.63
N LEU A 129 4.81 -15.56 1.98
CA LEU A 129 3.41 -15.37 2.39
C LEU A 129 2.67 -16.71 2.43
N VAL A 130 2.73 -17.50 1.37
CA VAL A 130 2.03 -18.79 1.32
C VAL A 130 2.55 -19.72 2.43
N ILE A 131 3.87 -19.82 2.61
CA ILE A 131 4.51 -20.72 3.57
C ILE A 131 4.31 -20.24 5.01
N ALA A 132 4.68 -18.99 5.31
CA ALA A 132 4.70 -18.46 6.68
C ALA A 132 3.30 -18.11 7.18
N MET A 133 2.44 -17.58 6.30
CA MET A 133 1.13 -17.08 6.72
C MET A 133 0.01 -18.09 6.58
N ARG A 134 0.17 -19.13 5.75
CA ARG A 134 -0.89 -20.10 5.43
C ARG A 134 -2.23 -19.37 5.26
N PRO A 135 -2.44 -18.60 4.17
CA PRO A 135 -3.50 -17.60 4.01
C PRO A 135 -4.90 -18.01 4.54
N TRP A 136 -5.25 -19.28 4.40
CA TRP A 136 -6.46 -19.90 4.94
C TRP A 136 -6.59 -19.78 6.47
N GLU A 137 -5.51 -19.93 7.23
CA GLU A 137 -5.45 -19.70 8.67
C GLU A 137 -5.74 -18.24 9.04
N ALA A 138 -5.36 -17.28 8.20
CA ALA A 138 -5.65 -15.87 8.45
C ALA A 138 -7.16 -15.58 8.39
N LEU A 139 -7.91 -16.32 7.56
CA LEU A 139 -9.34 -16.16 7.36
C LEU A 139 -10.20 -16.88 8.42
N LYS A 140 -9.67 -17.91 9.09
CA LYS A 140 -10.43 -18.73 10.07
C LYS A 140 -11.13 -17.91 11.15
N ASN A 141 -10.50 -16.80 11.59
CA ASN A 141 -10.99 -16.01 12.71
C ASN A 141 -11.92 -14.86 12.29
N VAL A 142 -12.12 -14.60 11.00
CA VAL A 142 -12.88 -13.44 10.51
C VAL A 142 -14.34 -13.47 10.98
N SER A 143 -14.93 -14.66 11.12
CA SER A 143 -16.28 -14.85 11.67
C SER A 143 -16.40 -14.33 13.12
N THR A 144 -15.30 -14.33 13.88
CA THR A 144 -15.25 -13.85 15.28
C THR A 144 -14.94 -12.35 15.40
N TYR A 145 -14.80 -11.63 14.29
CA TYR A 145 -14.48 -10.20 14.31
C TYR A 145 -15.70 -9.40 14.78
N SER A 146 -15.43 -8.45 15.67
CA SER A 146 -16.38 -7.41 16.05
C SER A 146 -16.76 -6.56 14.84
N LYS A 147 -17.88 -5.82 14.95
CA LYS A 147 -18.35 -4.91 13.89
C LYS A 147 -17.28 -3.90 13.47
N ARG A 148 -16.46 -3.42 14.41
CA ARG A 148 -15.38 -2.45 14.16
C ARG A 148 -14.24 -3.08 13.36
N GLU A 149 -13.84 -4.30 13.70
CA GLU A 149 -12.77 -5.03 13.02
C GLU A 149 -13.17 -5.44 11.60
N ARG A 150 -14.41 -5.93 11.41
CA ARG A 150 -14.95 -6.22 10.06
C ARG A 150 -15.00 -4.97 9.20
N ARG A 151 -15.38 -3.84 9.78
CA ARG A 151 -15.38 -2.56 9.10
C ARG A 151 -13.96 -2.13 8.72
N GLY A 152 -13.00 -2.22 9.64
CA GLY A 152 -11.59 -1.97 9.34
C GLY A 152 -11.09 -2.84 8.19
N LEU A 153 -11.37 -4.15 8.26
CA LEU A 153 -10.99 -5.12 7.22
C LEU A 153 -11.56 -4.75 5.86
N PHE A 154 -12.85 -4.39 5.78
CA PHE A 154 -13.50 -4.00 4.54
C PHE A 154 -12.93 -2.69 3.96
N LEU A 155 -12.73 -1.68 4.82
CA LEU A 155 -12.23 -0.37 4.42
C LEU A 155 -10.80 -0.43 3.87
N THR A 156 -9.99 -1.41 4.32
CA THR A 156 -8.62 -1.59 3.82
C THR A 156 -8.53 -2.60 2.67
N SER A 157 -9.32 -3.68 2.68
CA SER A 157 -9.20 -4.76 1.69
C SER A 157 -9.75 -4.38 0.31
N LEU A 158 -10.82 -3.59 0.25
CA LEU A 158 -11.44 -3.21 -1.01
C LEU A 158 -10.52 -2.29 -1.85
N PRO A 159 -9.98 -1.17 -1.31
CA PRO A 159 -8.98 -0.37 -2.02
C PRO A 159 -7.75 -1.18 -2.41
N MET A 160 -7.28 -2.04 -1.50
CA MET A 160 -6.12 -2.88 -1.73
C MET A 160 -6.31 -3.82 -2.93
N ALA A 161 -7.44 -4.51 -3.02
CA ALA A 161 -7.70 -5.44 -4.11
C ALA A 161 -7.74 -4.72 -5.46
N ALA A 162 -8.37 -3.54 -5.50
CA ALA A 162 -8.43 -2.72 -6.70
C ALA A 162 -7.03 -2.22 -7.11
N MET A 163 -6.22 -1.76 -6.15
CA MET A 163 -4.85 -1.31 -6.37
C MET A 163 -3.91 -2.43 -6.84
N SER A 164 -3.94 -3.60 -6.23
CA SER A 164 -3.13 -4.74 -6.65
C SER A 164 -3.49 -5.19 -8.07
N GLY A 165 -4.78 -5.14 -8.44
CA GLY A 165 -5.22 -5.39 -9.82
C GLY A 165 -4.64 -4.38 -10.81
N LEU A 166 -4.70 -3.08 -10.49
CA LEU A 166 -4.12 -2.05 -11.35
C LEU A 166 -2.60 -2.14 -11.45
N GLN A 167 -1.90 -2.51 -10.39
CA GLN A 167 -0.45 -2.74 -10.43
C GLN A 167 -0.10 -3.91 -11.35
N GLY A 168 -0.87 -5.01 -11.33
CA GLY A 168 -0.67 -6.10 -12.29
C GLY A 168 -0.79 -5.62 -13.74
N VAL A 169 -1.81 -4.82 -14.03
CA VAL A 169 -2.01 -4.22 -15.36
C VAL A 169 -0.90 -3.23 -15.72
N TYR A 170 -0.42 -2.44 -14.76
CA TYR A 170 0.72 -1.54 -14.92
C TYR A 170 1.96 -2.29 -15.39
N PHE A 171 2.35 -3.37 -14.71
CA PHE A 171 3.54 -4.14 -15.07
C PHE A 171 3.44 -4.74 -16.48
N ILE A 172 2.25 -5.25 -16.87
CA ILE A 172 2.01 -5.75 -18.23
C ILE A 172 2.20 -4.62 -19.27
N ILE A 173 1.59 -3.45 -19.04
CA ILE A 173 1.68 -2.33 -19.99
C ILE A 173 3.11 -1.79 -20.09
N VAL A 174 3.86 -1.76 -18.99
CA VAL A 174 5.26 -1.30 -18.99
C VAL A 174 6.17 -2.31 -19.69
N SER A 175 5.93 -3.62 -19.55
CA SER A 175 6.74 -4.65 -20.19
C SER A 175 6.64 -4.68 -21.72
N GLU A 176 5.53 -4.21 -22.29
CA GLU A 176 5.31 -4.15 -23.76
C GLU A 176 6.10 -3.01 -24.46
N GLY A 177 6.80 -2.15 -23.71
CA GLY A 177 7.65 -1.10 -24.28
C GLY A 177 6.89 0.16 -24.75
N PRO A 178 7.52 1.02 -25.57
CA PRO A 178 6.94 2.29 -26.02
C PRO A 178 5.79 2.08 -27.02
N GLY A 179 4.76 2.93 -26.98
CA GLY A 179 3.61 2.90 -27.93
C GLY A 179 2.22 2.89 -27.29
N LEU A 180 2.13 2.62 -25.98
CA LEU A 180 0.86 2.47 -25.26
C LEU A 180 0.39 3.75 -24.52
N GLY A 181 0.60 4.94 -25.10
CA GLY A 181 0.32 6.23 -24.43
C GLY A 181 -1.11 6.39 -23.90
N THR A 182 -2.12 5.98 -24.67
CA THR A 182 -3.53 6.01 -24.26
C THR A 182 -3.80 5.07 -23.10
N ALA A 183 -3.25 3.85 -23.12
CA ALA A 183 -3.43 2.87 -22.04
C ALA A 183 -2.75 3.34 -20.74
N ARG A 184 -1.57 3.97 -20.83
CA ARG A 184 -0.88 4.59 -19.69
C ARG A 184 -1.69 5.73 -19.08
N THR A 185 -2.36 6.55 -19.90
CA THR A 185 -3.22 7.64 -19.44
C THR A 185 -4.50 7.13 -18.77
N ALA A 186 -5.14 6.11 -19.36
CA ALA A 186 -6.30 5.46 -18.77
C ALA A 186 -5.97 4.80 -17.42
N LEU A 187 -4.80 4.17 -17.32
CA LEU A 187 -4.30 3.59 -16.08
C LEU A 187 -4.07 4.66 -15.00
N LEU A 188 -3.53 5.83 -15.37
CA LEU A 188 -3.37 6.97 -14.47
C LEU A 188 -4.72 7.46 -13.91
N ALA A 189 -5.73 7.58 -14.78
CA ALA A 189 -7.08 7.92 -14.34
C ALA A 189 -7.66 6.87 -13.39
N ALA A 190 -7.44 5.58 -13.66
CA ALA A 190 -7.91 4.50 -12.81
C ALA A 190 -7.28 4.53 -11.40
N PHE A 191 -5.96 4.75 -11.29
CA PHE A 191 -5.28 4.93 -10.00
C PHE A 191 -5.86 6.12 -9.22
N GLY A 192 -6.02 7.27 -9.89
CA GLY A 192 -6.61 8.46 -9.29
C GLY A 192 -8.05 8.26 -8.80
N ILE A 193 -8.88 7.55 -9.58
CA ILE A 193 -10.27 7.22 -9.22
C ILE A 193 -10.29 6.32 -7.97
N ILE A 194 -9.45 5.29 -7.89
CA ILE A 194 -9.39 4.41 -6.72
C ILE A 194 -8.96 5.20 -5.48
N PHE A 195 -7.96 6.07 -5.60
CA PHE A 195 -7.51 6.92 -4.50
C PHE A 195 -8.62 7.84 -3.99
N LEU A 196 -9.31 8.53 -4.90
CA LEU A 196 -10.42 9.41 -4.57
C LEU A 196 -11.58 8.63 -3.94
N ALA A 197 -11.98 7.50 -4.53
CA ALA A 197 -13.04 6.65 -4.01
C ALA A 197 -12.71 6.12 -2.60
N SER A 198 -11.48 5.70 -2.37
CA SER A 198 -11.00 5.21 -1.06
C SER A 198 -11.02 6.33 -0.02
N SER A 199 -10.56 7.53 -0.39
CA SER A 199 -10.58 8.70 0.47
C SER A 199 -12.01 9.12 0.84
N ILE A 200 -12.91 9.15 -0.15
CA ILE A 200 -14.34 9.46 0.06
C ILE A 200 -15.00 8.41 0.96
N LEU A 201 -14.74 7.12 0.71
CA LEU A 201 -15.29 6.01 1.50
C LEU A 201 -14.84 6.08 2.97
N LEU A 202 -13.56 6.40 3.21
CA LEU A 202 -13.01 6.62 4.55
C LEU A 202 -13.67 7.85 5.22
N LEU A 203 -13.75 8.99 4.53
CA LEU A 203 -14.35 10.22 5.07
C LEU A 203 -15.85 10.09 5.34
N ALA A 204 -16.61 9.49 4.42
CA ALA A 204 -18.04 9.21 4.58
C ALA A 204 -18.29 8.26 5.76
N SER A 205 -17.40 7.30 5.95
CA SER A 205 -17.47 6.36 7.07
C SER A 205 -17.31 7.05 8.44
N ILE A 206 -16.58 8.14 8.54
CA ILE A 206 -16.48 8.94 9.78
C ILE A 206 -17.84 9.54 10.12
N ARG A 207 -18.54 10.11 9.13
CA ARG A 207 -19.85 10.76 9.32
C ARG A 207 -20.89 9.75 9.81
N GLY A 208 -20.95 8.57 9.20
CA GLY A 208 -21.86 7.50 9.62
C GLY A 208 -21.56 6.90 11.00
N SER A 209 -20.34 7.06 11.51
CA SER A 209 -19.96 6.56 12.85
C SER A 209 -20.38 7.48 14.00
N ARG A 210 -20.81 8.72 13.74
CA ARG A 210 -21.27 9.65 14.78
C ARG A 210 -22.74 9.47 15.17
N TYR A 211 -23.50 8.66 14.44
CA TYR A 211 -24.95 8.50 14.58
C TYR A 211 -25.41 7.06 14.85
N GLY A 212 -24.52 6.14 15.23
CA GLY A 212 -24.87 4.74 15.50
C GLY A 212 -23.94 4.02 16.45
#